data_AF-A0A1E8PNK7-F1
#
_entry.id   AF-A0A1E8PNK7-F1
#
_cell.length_a   1.000
_cell.length_b   1.000
_cell.length_c   1.000
_cell.angle_alpha   90.00
_cell.angle_beta   90.00
_cell.angle_gamma   90.00
#
_symmetry.space_group_name_H-M   'P 1'
#
loop_
_entity.id
_entity.type
_entity.pdbx_description
1 polymer ?
#
loop_
_entity_poly.entity_id
_entity_poly.type
_entity_poly.pdbx_seq_one_letter_code
_entity_poly.pdbx_strand_id
1 'polypeptide(L)'
;MTLRPLAQHLQVSVTVLSNHYGTRADVIAAICNAAHTEQLQLLANWRQFLLPLGRLSASTAADLSDTILEELATHARDFSLLFMEVIQASRCDAALHLASAPWLDEHMRFWAQLGVQAGMPATLAGSGWLGGYAIDELAYSISLNHLPAYRMLRRQCLRRLFSGVLSASGSDGDALLFQTLFDALAYRADEVSVIHGVDFATDWPGRAARACALTLTERGVSALTHRAIAAEAGVPHTTLSYRYSTQQDLVVAGLEYIISHLLRAVDADAQADAAPRSSGQACAADKPGLDVGRATFALAVAAARMPQLVPSAADMRRSRGVNLLKILRRISPPYRTWICWAPRSLPSA
;
A
#
# COMPACT_ATOMS: atom_id res chain seq x y z
N MET A 1 4.48 -20.17 0.03
CA MET A 1 3.50 -21.27 0.22
C MET A 1 4.13 -22.61 -0.15
N THR A 2 4.18 -23.59 0.75
CA THR A 2 4.62 -24.97 0.43
C THR A 2 3.40 -25.89 0.35
N LEU A 3 3.47 -27.00 -0.38
CA LEU A 3 2.31 -27.88 -0.63
C LEU A 3 1.82 -28.60 0.65
N ARG A 4 2.70 -28.82 1.62
CA ARG A 4 2.40 -29.59 2.84
C ARG A 4 1.44 -28.88 3.81
N PRO A 5 1.67 -27.61 4.19
CA PRO A 5 0.69 -26.84 4.98
C PRO A 5 -0.67 -26.70 4.30
N LEU A 6 -0.68 -26.52 2.97
CA LEU A 6 -1.93 -26.44 2.20
C LEU A 6 -2.70 -27.76 2.25
N ALA A 7 -2.02 -28.88 2.05
CA ALA A 7 -2.61 -30.22 2.15
C ALA A 7 -3.19 -30.48 3.55
N GLN A 8 -2.46 -30.10 4.61
CA GLN A 8 -2.94 -30.19 5.99
C GLN A 8 -4.20 -29.35 6.23
N HIS A 9 -4.24 -28.13 5.72
CA HIS A 9 -5.39 -27.23 5.88
C HIS A 9 -6.63 -27.76 5.13
N LEU A 10 -6.43 -28.26 3.92
CA LEU A 10 -7.48 -28.87 3.09
C LEU A 10 -7.84 -30.30 3.52
N GLN A 11 -7.16 -30.83 4.54
CA GLN A 11 -7.31 -32.22 5.01
C GLN A 11 -7.13 -33.27 3.90
N VAL A 12 -6.23 -33.01 2.95
CA VAL A 12 -5.86 -33.92 1.86
C VAL A 12 -4.37 -34.28 1.94
N SER A 13 -3.94 -35.32 1.20
CA SER A 13 -2.52 -35.63 1.09
C SER A 13 -1.82 -34.71 0.07
N VAL A 14 -0.51 -34.50 0.25
CA VAL A 14 0.30 -33.77 -0.75
C VAL A 14 0.22 -34.47 -2.12
N THR A 15 0.14 -35.80 -2.14
CA THR A 15 -0.02 -36.59 -3.36
C THR A 15 -1.33 -36.29 -4.08
N VAL A 16 -2.43 -36.06 -3.36
CA VAL A 16 -3.71 -35.64 -3.98
C VAL A 16 -3.57 -34.29 -4.66
N LEU A 17 -2.93 -33.32 -4.00
CA LEU A 17 -2.68 -32.00 -4.60
C LEU A 17 -1.76 -32.09 -5.82
N SER A 18 -0.68 -32.88 -5.72
CA SER A 18 0.25 -33.07 -6.84
C SER A 18 -0.36 -33.83 -8.01
N ASN A 19 -1.25 -34.81 -7.76
CA ASN A 19 -1.94 -35.53 -8.82
C ASN A 19 -2.97 -34.65 -9.54
N HIS A 20 -3.66 -33.76 -8.82
CA HIS A 20 -4.73 -32.95 -9.40
C HIS A 20 -4.22 -31.66 -10.05
N TYR A 21 -3.21 -31.03 -9.45
CA TYR A 21 -2.70 -29.73 -9.91
C TYR A 21 -1.27 -29.79 -10.45
N GLY A 22 -0.47 -30.81 -10.13
CA GLY A 22 0.91 -30.91 -10.58
C GLY A 22 1.92 -30.28 -9.60
N THR A 23 2.75 -29.38 -10.11
CA THR A 23 3.83 -28.76 -9.34
C THR A 23 3.32 -27.67 -8.38
N ARG A 24 4.20 -27.18 -7.50
CA ARG A 24 3.91 -25.99 -6.68
C ARG A 24 3.51 -24.78 -7.54
N ALA A 25 4.16 -24.60 -8.69
CA ALA A 25 3.88 -23.48 -9.59
C ALA A 25 2.46 -23.61 -10.17
N ASP A 26 2.05 -24.81 -10.51
CA ASP A 26 0.71 -25.08 -11.05
C ASP A 26 -0.39 -24.87 -9.99
N VAL A 27 -0.15 -25.27 -8.74
CA VAL A 27 -1.06 -24.95 -7.62
C VAL A 27 -1.19 -23.45 -7.41
N ILE A 28 -0.08 -22.71 -7.46
CA ILE A 28 -0.09 -21.25 -7.34
C ILE A 28 -0.87 -20.62 -8.50
N ALA A 29 -0.64 -21.09 -9.72
CA ALA A 29 -1.37 -20.63 -10.90
C ALA A 29 -2.87 -20.90 -10.78
N ALA A 30 -3.26 -22.10 -10.33
CA ALA A 30 -4.66 -22.46 -10.12
C ALA A 30 -5.35 -21.55 -9.08
N ILE A 31 -4.70 -21.28 -7.95
CA ILE A 31 -5.22 -20.37 -6.91
C ILE A 31 -5.34 -18.94 -7.45
N CYS A 32 -4.30 -18.43 -8.13
CA CYS A 32 -4.33 -17.08 -8.70
C CYS A 32 -5.43 -16.96 -9.76
N ASN A 33 -5.58 -17.96 -10.63
CA ASN A 33 -6.61 -17.97 -11.67
C ASN A 33 -8.02 -18.02 -11.10
N ALA A 34 -8.27 -18.85 -10.08
CA ALA A 34 -9.57 -18.92 -9.41
C ALA A 34 -9.91 -17.57 -8.74
N ALA A 35 -8.99 -17.01 -7.97
CA ALA A 35 -9.19 -15.72 -7.29
C ALA A 35 -9.34 -14.55 -8.28
N HIS A 36 -8.55 -14.56 -9.36
CA HIS A 36 -8.66 -13.60 -10.45
C HIS A 36 -10.02 -13.68 -11.15
N THR A 37 -10.56 -14.88 -11.37
CA THR A 37 -11.88 -15.07 -12.02
C THR A 37 -13.00 -14.44 -11.20
N GLU A 38 -12.99 -14.62 -9.88
CA GLU A 38 -13.97 -14.00 -8.97
C GLU A 38 -13.88 -12.46 -8.99
N GLN A 39 -12.66 -11.91 -8.91
CA GLN A 39 -12.49 -10.45 -9.00
C GLN A 39 -12.79 -9.88 -10.39
N LEU A 40 -12.49 -10.63 -11.45
CA LEU A 40 -12.84 -10.26 -12.83
C LEU A 40 -14.34 -10.07 -12.97
N GLN A 41 -15.15 -10.95 -12.38
CA GLN A 41 -16.60 -10.83 -12.43
C GLN A 41 -17.08 -9.53 -11.77
N LEU A 42 -16.53 -9.18 -10.60
CA LEU A 42 -16.85 -7.93 -9.92
C LEU A 42 -16.47 -6.71 -10.77
N LEU A 43 -15.24 -6.68 -11.30
CA LEU A 43 -14.77 -5.55 -12.12
C LEU A 43 -15.52 -5.47 -13.47
N ALA A 44 -15.93 -6.60 -14.04
CA ALA A 44 -16.75 -6.66 -15.25
C ALA A 44 -18.14 -6.06 -15.01
N ASN A 45 -18.77 -6.36 -13.88
CA ASN A 45 -20.05 -5.75 -13.49
C ASN A 45 -19.92 -4.23 -13.38
N TRP A 46 -18.86 -3.74 -12.75
CA TRP A 46 -18.57 -2.30 -12.70
C TRP A 46 -18.32 -1.70 -14.07
N ARG A 47 -17.55 -2.35 -14.94
CA ARG A 47 -17.35 -1.87 -16.32
C ARG A 47 -18.68 -1.76 -17.07
N GLN A 48 -19.55 -2.75 -16.95
CA GLN A 48 -20.87 -2.74 -17.58
C GLN A 48 -21.74 -1.59 -17.05
N PHE A 49 -21.68 -1.32 -15.74
CA PHE A 49 -22.37 -0.19 -15.12
C PHE A 49 -21.82 1.17 -15.57
N LEU A 50 -20.50 1.30 -15.72
CA LEU A 50 -19.84 2.55 -16.10
C LEU A 50 -19.96 2.87 -17.59
N LEU A 51 -20.05 1.86 -18.46
CA LEU A 51 -20.08 2.00 -19.92
C LEU A 51 -21.14 3.00 -20.45
N PRO A 52 -22.42 2.97 -20.01
CA PRO A 52 -23.42 3.91 -20.50
C PRO A 52 -23.25 5.35 -19.98
N LEU A 53 -22.45 5.57 -18.91
CA LEU A 53 -22.27 6.90 -18.31
C LEU A 53 -21.37 7.81 -19.14
N GLY A 54 -20.56 7.25 -20.06
CA GLY A 54 -19.68 8.02 -20.93
C GLY A 54 -18.61 8.79 -20.15
N ARG A 55 -18.55 10.11 -20.36
CA ARG A 55 -17.58 10.98 -19.68
C ARG A 55 -18.07 11.34 -18.28
N LEU A 56 -17.25 11.09 -17.27
CA LEU A 56 -17.55 11.35 -15.87
C LEU A 56 -17.04 12.73 -15.45
N SER A 57 -17.79 13.39 -14.57
CA SER A 57 -17.27 14.54 -13.83
C SER A 57 -16.23 14.07 -12.79
N ALA A 58 -15.34 14.95 -12.37
CA ALA A 58 -14.34 14.64 -11.35
C ALA A 58 -14.97 14.17 -10.01
N SER A 59 -16.09 14.78 -9.60
CA SER A 59 -16.80 14.39 -8.38
C SER A 59 -17.44 13.01 -8.52
N THR A 60 -18.10 12.75 -9.65
CA THR A 60 -18.71 11.44 -9.92
C THR A 60 -17.67 10.34 -9.99
N ALA A 61 -16.53 10.58 -10.67
CA ALA A 61 -15.43 9.62 -10.72
C ALA A 61 -14.84 9.32 -9.33
N ALA A 62 -14.72 10.34 -8.48
CA ALA A 62 -14.23 10.17 -7.11
C ALA A 62 -15.20 9.36 -6.25
N ASP A 63 -16.50 9.65 -6.29
CA ASP A 63 -17.51 8.95 -5.50
C ASP A 63 -17.67 7.49 -5.98
N LEU A 64 -17.59 7.24 -7.30
CA LEU A 64 -17.57 5.88 -7.85
C LEU A 64 -16.31 5.11 -7.43
N SER A 65 -15.13 5.75 -7.50
CA SER A 65 -13.88 5.13 -7.06
C SER A 65 -13.90 4.77 -5.57
N ASP A 66 -14.48 5.64 -4.73
CA ASP A 66 -14.66 5.37 -3.30
C ASP A 66 -15.56 4.16 -3.07
N THR A 67 -16.66 4.07 -3.82
CA THR A 67 -17.62 2.95 -3.76
C THR A 67 -16.99 1.63 -4.20
N ILE A 68 -16.26 1.64 -5.32
CA ILE A 68 -15.54 0.45 -5.82
C ILE A 68 -14.49 -0.02 -4.80
N LEU A 69 -13.71 0.91 -4.23
CA LEU A 69 -12.72 0.57 -3.20
C LEU A 69 -13.36 0.02 -1.93
N GLU A 70 -14.51 0.57 -1.52
CA GLU A 70 -15.27 0.04 -0.39
C GLU A 70 -15.75 -1.38 -0.66
N GLU A 71 -16.37 -1.65 -1.82
CA GLU A 71 -16.83 -2.99 -2.17
C GLU A 71 -15.68 -4.01 -2.25
N LEU A 72 -14.54 -3.62 -2.84
CA LEU A 72 -13.33 -4.45 -2.88
C LEU A 72 -12.78 -4.74 -1.47
N ALA A 73 -12.88 -3.78 -0.55
CA ALA A 73 -12.38 -3.91 0.81
C ALA A 73 -13.32 -4.67 1.75
N THR A 74 -14.63 -4.67 1.49
CA THR A 74 -15.63 -5.31 2.36
C THR A 74 -16.19 -6.60 1.75
N HIS A 75 -16.79 -6.53 0.56
CA HIS A 75 -17.49 -7.67 -0.05
C HIS A 75 -16.52 -8.65 -0.70
N ALA A 76 -15.49 -8.14 -1.39
CA ALA A 76 -14.44 -8.97 -1.99
C ALA A 76 -13.16 -9.03 -1.13
N ARG A 77 -13.29 -8.82 0.19
CA ARG A 77 -12.18 -8.62 1.12
C ARG A 77 -11.11 -9.71 1.00
N ASP A 78 -11.51 -10.97 1.00
CA ASP A 78 -10.55 -12.09 1.08
C ASP A 78 -9.75 -12.23 -0.23
N PHE A 79 -10.41 -12.04 -1.38
CA PHE A 79 -9.72 -11.99 -2.67
C PHE A 79 -8.81 -10.77 -2.78
N SER A 80 -9.24 -9.61 -2.27
CA SER A 80 -8.43 -8.39 -2.25
C SER A 80 -7.19 -8.55 -1.38
N LEU A 81 -7.31 -9.17 -0.20
CA LEU A 81 -6.18 -9.46 0.66
C LEU A 81 -5.22 -10.47 0.01
N LEU A 82 -5.75 -11.53 -0.59
CA LEU A 82 -4.93 -12.49 -1.36
C LEU A 82 -4.18 -11.80 -2.50
N PHE A 83 -4.86 -10.93 -3.25
CA PHE A 83 -4.24 -10.14 -4.31
C PHE A 83 -3.06 -9.32 -3.77
N MET A 84 -3.24 -8.57 -2.67
CA MET A 84 -2.17 -7.78 -2.06
C MET A 84 -0.97 -8.64 -1.63
N GLU A 85 -1.23 -9.79 -1.00
CA GLU A 85 -0.18 -10.71 -0.54
C GLU A 85 0.60 -11.33 -1.69
N VAL A 86 -0.10 -11.69 -2.78
CA VAL A 86 0.51 -12.22 -4.00
C VAL A 86 1.37 -11.17 -4.69
N ILE A 87 0.89 -9.93 -4.84
CA ILE A 87 1.67 -8.84 -5.44
C ILE A 87 2.92 -8.55 -4.61
N GLN A 88 2.80 -8.51 -3.28
CA GLN A 88 3.96 -8.31 -2.41
C GLN A 88 5.01 -9.42 -2.58
N ALA A 89 4.58 -10.68 -2.58
CA ALA A 89 5.47 -11.84 -2.67
C ALA A 89 6.04 -12.08 -4.08
N SER A 90 5.34 -11.65 -5.14
CA SER A 90 5.73 -11.87 -6.54
C SER A 90 7.13 -11.38 -6.88
N ARG A 91 7.63 -10.35 -6.18
CA ARG A 91 8.97 -9.78 -6.40
C ARG A 91 10.11 -10.76 -6.14
N CYS A 92 9.90 -11.72 -5.25
CA CYS A 92 10.92 -12.67 -4.84
C CYS A 92 10.57 -14.11 -5.25
N ASP A 93 9.44 -14.32 -5.92
CA ASP A 93 8.97 -15.63 -6.37
C ASP A 93 8.47 -15.54 -7.81
N ALA A 94 9.30 -16.01 -8.75
CA ALA A 94 9.01 -15.97 -10.18
C ALA A 94 7.72 -16.72 -10.55
N ALA A 95 7.37 -17.79 -9.83
CA ALA A 95 6.13 -18.52 -10.10
C ALA A 95 4.89 -17.67 -9.73
N LEU A 96 4.95 -16.95 -8.60
CA LEU A 96 3.90 -16.00 -8.22
C LEU A 96 3.83 -14.82 -9.19
N HIS A 97 4.99 -14.30 -9.64
CA HIS A 97 5.02 -13.23 -10.63
C HIS A 97 4.31 -13.62 -11.93
N LEU A 98 4.66 -14.78 -12.50
CA LEU A 98 4.05 -15.26 -13.74
C LEU A 98 2.54 -15.54 -13.56
N ALA A 99 2.16 -16.16 -12.44
CA ALA A 99 0.75 -16.49 -12.17
C ALA A 99 -0.13 -15.25 -11.93
N SER A 100 0.43 -14.19 -11.34
CA SER A 100 -0.33 -12.99 -10.94
C SER A 100 -0.30 -11.85 -11.95
N ALA A 101 0.59 -11.89 -12.94
CA ALA A 101 0.72 -10.84 -13.94
C ALA A 101 -0.61 -10.51 -14.66
N PRO A 102 -1.41 -11.49 -15.15
CA PRO A 102 -2.70 -11.18 -15.77
C PRO A 102 -3.69 -10.50 -14.82
N TRP A 103 -3.64 -10.88 -13.53
CA TRP A 103 -4.50 -10.33 -12.50
C TRP A 103 -4.14 -8.86 -12.20
N LEU A 104 -2.84 -8.57 -12.07
CA LEU A 104 -2.35 -7.20 -11.92
C LEU A 104 -2.72 -6.35 -13.14
N ASP A 105 -2.44 -6.84 -14.35
CA ASP A 105 -2.70 -6.11 -15.59
C ASP A 105 -4.18 -5.71 -15.72
N GLU A 106 -5.09 -6.59 -15.31
CA GLU A 106 -6.52 -6.30 -15.35
C GLU A 106 -6.94 -5.21 -14.35
N HIS A 107 -6.41 -5.27 -13.12
CA HIS A 107 -6.61 -4.19 -12.13
C HIS A 107 -6.11 -2.86 -12.68
N MET A 108 -4.90 -2.83 -13.21
CA MET A 108 -4.30 -1.62 -13.76
C MET A 108 -5.12 -1.07 -14.95
N ARG A 109 -5.59 -1.96 -15.83
CA ARG A 109 -6.43 -1.61 -16.98
C ARG A 109 -7.78 -1.05 -16.58
N PHE A 110 -8.45 -1.64 -15.58
CA PHE A 110 -9.72 -1.15 -15.05
C PHE A 110 -9.59 0.30 -14.57
N TRP A 111 -8.59 0.57 -13.73
CA TRP A 111 -8.36 1.91 -13.20
C TRP A 111 -7.95 2.90 -14.30
N ALA A 112 -7.12 2.49 -15.26
CA ALA A 112 -6.76 3.33 -16.40
C ALA A 112 -8.00 3.75 -17.23
N GLN A 113 -8.93 2.82 -17.49
CA GLN A 113 -10.18 3.12 -18.21
C GLN A 113 -11.05 4.14 -17.45
N LEU A 114 -11.20 3.95 -16.14
CA LEU A 114 -11.93 4.90 -15.28
C LEU A 114 -11.26 6.29 -15.29
N GLY A 115 -9.93 6.34 -15.24
CA GLY A 115 -9.17 7.59 -15.36
C GLY A 115 -9.43 8.32 -16.67
N VAL A 116 -9.45 7.60 -17.80
CA VAL A 116 -9.80 8.17 -19.13
C VAL A 116 -11.23 8.70 -19.15
N GLN A 117 -12.20 7.95 -18.61
CA GLN A 117 -13.60 8.41 -18.51
C GLN A 117 -13.75 9.66 -17.64
N ALA A 118 -12.94 9.78 -16.58
CA ALA A 118 -12.89 10.96 -15.72
C ALA A 118 -12.17 12.17 -16.35
N GLY A 119 -11.65 12.03 -17.58
CA GLY A 119 -10.96 13.09 -18.30
C GLY A 119 -9.48 13.25 -17.95
N MET A 120 -8.86 12.26 -17.29
CA MET A 120 -7.39 12.23 -17.15
C MET A 120 -6.75 12.06 -18.54
N PRO A 121 -5.60 12.71 -18.81
CA PRO A 121 -4.88 12.49 -20.06
C PRO A 121 -4.49 11.03 -20.21
N ALA A 122 -4.61 10.50 -21.44
CA ALA A 122 -4.35 9.09 -21.74
C ALA A 122 -2.93 8.66 -21.33
N THR A 123 -1.94 9.55 -21.41
CA THR A 123 -0.57 9.29 -20.94
C THR A 123 -0.49 9.06 -19.44
N LEU A 124 -1.21 9.85 -18.64
CA LEU A 124 -1.28 9.68 -17.19
C LEU A 124 -2.11 8.45 -16.81
N ALA A 125 -3.26 8.25 -17.45
CA ALA A 125 -4.09 7.08 -17.22
C ALA A 125 -3.36 5.77 -17.56
N GLY A 126 -2.61 5.75 -18.67
CA GLY A 126 -1.81 4.59 -19.10
C GLY A 126 -0.50 4.38 -18.34
N SER A 127 -0.06 5.35 -17.52
CA SER A 127 1.17 5.22 -16.72
C SER A 127 1.08 4.22 -15.57
N GLY A 128 -0.14 3.78 -15.25
CA GLY A 128 -0.42 2.94 -14.10
C GLY A 128 -0.52 3.69 -12.76
N TRP A 129 -0.35 5.01 -12.75
CA TRP A 129 -0.40 5.81 -11.53
C TRP A 129 -1.71 5.64 -10.73
N LEU A 130 -2.87 5.70 -11.41
CA LEU A 130 -4.17 5.55 -10.77
C LEU A 130 -4.38 4.12 -10.23
N GLY A 131 -3.94 3.11 -10.99
CA GLY A 131 -3.98 1.71 -10.54
C GLY A 131 -3.11 1.47 -9.31
N GLY A 132 -1.88 1.99 -9.30
CA GLY A 132 -1.01 1.93 -8.13
C GLY A 132 -1.58 2.66 -6.92
N TYR A 133 -2.18 3.85 -7.12
CA TYR A 133 -2.88 4.57 -6.06
C TYR A 133 -4.00 3.72 -5.46
N ALA A 134 -4.84 3.11 -6.31
CA ALA A 134 -5.96 2.29 -5.89
C ALA A 134 -5.54 1.00 -5.17
N ILE A 135 -4.49 0.32 -5.64
CA ILE A 135 -3.93 -0.88 -4.99
C ILE A 135 -3.48 -0.55 -3.56
N ASP A 136 -2.68 0.50 -3.40
CA ASP A 136 -2.23 0.93 -2.09
C ASP A 136 -3.42 1.36 -1.21
N GLU A 137 -4.39 2.09 -1.77
CA GLU A 137 -5.58 2.53 -1.02
C GLU A 137 -6.44 1.35 -0.58
N LEU A 138 -6.55 0.32 -1.40
CA LEU A 138 -7.23 -0.92 -1.08
C LEU A 138 -6.54 -1.66 0.08
N ALA A 139 -5.21 -1.72 0.09
CA ALA A 139 -4.45 -2.33 1.18
C ALA A 139 -4.80 -1.72 2.55
N TYR A 140 -4.93 -0.38 2.61
CA TYR A 140 -5.41 0.30 3.81
C TYR A 140 -6.91 0.10 4.06
N SER A 141 -7.72 0.13 3.01
CA SER A 141 -9.18 -0.02 3.13
C SER A 141 -9.57 -1.33 3.82
N ILE A 142 -8.86 -2.43 3.54
CA ILE A 142 -9.14 -3.75 4.14
C ILE A 142 -9.13 -3.71 5.68
N SER A 143 -8.24 -2.92 6.28
CA SER A 143 -8.12 -2.82 7.74
C SER A 143 -8.80 -1.58 8.32
N LEU A 144 -8.86 -0.47 7.56
CA LEU A 144 -9.29 0.83 8.08
C LEU A 144 -10.73 1.22 7.73
N ASN A 145 -11.47 0.46 6.88
CA ASN A 145 -12.81 0.86 6.43
C ASN A 145 -13.83 1.07 7.57
N HIS A 146 -13.61 0.44 8.72
CA HIS A 146 -14.44 0.62 9.91
C HIS A 146 -14.28 2.00 10.58
N LEU A 147 -13.19 2.73 10.27
CA LEU A 147 -12.92 4.06 10.82
C LEU A 147 -13.59 5.15 9.96
N PRO A 148 -14.53 5.93 10.49
CA PRO A 148 -15.18 7.01 9.72
C PRO A 148 -14.19 8.06 9.21
N ALA A 149 -13.22 8.45 10.05
CA ALA A 149 -12.21 9.44 9.69
C ALA A 149 -11.37 9.00 8.48
N TYR A 150 -11.04 7.70 8.40
CA TYR A 150 -10.34 7.14 7.25
C TYR A 150 -11.17 7.21 5.97
N ARG A 151 -12.44 6.76 6.01
CA ARG A 151 -13.31 6.79 4.82
C ARG A 151 -13.50 8.22 4.30
N MET A 152 -13.71 9.18 5.20
CA MET A 152 -13.83 10.59 4.84
C MET A 152 -12.53 11.13 4.22
N LEU A 153 -11.37 10.80 4.79
CA LEU A 153 -10.07 11.20 4.26
C LEU A 153 -9.82 10.59 2.87
N ARG A 154 -10.10 9.29 2.68
CA ARG A 154 -9.99 8.61 1.39
C ARG A 154 -10.83 9.31 0.33
N ARG A 155 -12.09 9.63 0.62
CA ARG A 155 -12.99 10.35 -0.28
C ARG A 155 -12.47 11.75 -0.63
N GLN A 156 -11.97 12.50 0.34
CA GLN A 156 -11.34 13.81 0.06
C GLN A 156 -10.11 13.68 -0.84
N CYS A 157 -9.26 12.67 -0.59
CA CYS A 157 -8.10 12.42 -1.44
C CYS A 157 -8.49 12.06 -2.87
N LEU A 158 -9.50 11.19 -3.07
CA LEU A 158 -10.01 10.83 -4.39
C LEU A 158 -10.59 12.05 -5.12
N ARG A 159 -11.37 12.90 -4.43
CA ARG A 159 -11.89 14.13 -5.02
C ARG A 159 -10.77 15.02 -5.52
N ARG A 160 -9.73 15.24 -4.72
CA ARG A 160 -8.53 15.99 -5.12
C ARG A 160 -7.78 15.33 -6.28
N LEU A 161 -7.71 14.00 -6.28
CA LEU A 161 -7.07 13.21 -7.34
C LEU A 161 -7.72 13.49 -8.70
N PHE A 162 -9.05 13.42 -8.77
CA PHE A 162 -9.81 13.58 -10.01
C PHE A 162 -10.06 15.04 -10.38
N SER A 163 -10.12 15.97 -9.41
CA SER A 163 -10.23 17.41 -9.69
C SER A 163 -8.91 18.05 -10.11
N GLY A 164 -7.81 17.29 -10.09
CA GLY A 164 -6.45 17.78 -10.27
C GLY A 164 -5.77 18.07 -8.93
N VAL A 165 -4.61 17.44 -8.71
CA VAL A 165 -3.82 17.47 -7.46
C VAL A 165 -3.43 18.89 -7.01
N LEU A 166 -3.43 19.86 -7.93
CA LEU A 166 -3.05 21.26 -7.70
C LEU A 166 -4.23 22.25 -7.82
N SER A 167 -5.46 21.78 -8.00
CA SER A 167 -6.62 22.67 -8.02
C SER A 167 -6.78 23.31 -6.64
N ALA A 168 -6.28 24.54 -6.52
CA ALA A 168 -6.19 25.35 -5.30
C ALA A 168 -7.57 25.83 -4.77
N SER A 169 -8.65 25.26 -5.26
CA SER A 169 -10.02 25.67 -4.98
C SER A 169 -10.69 24.72 -3.97
N GLY A 170 -10.02 24.45 -2.86
CA GLY A 170 -10.70 23.97 -1.66
C GLY A 170 -11.25 25.17 -0.92
N SER A 171 -12.48 25.08 -0.41
CA SER A 171 -12.95 26.06 0.57
C SER A 171 -12.10 25.97 1.85
N ASP A 172 -12.05 27.03 2.66
CA ASP A 172 -11.37 26.98 3.97
C ASP A 172 -11.89 25.81 4.83
N GLY A 173 -13.18 25.45 4.67
CA GLY A 173 -13.80 24.29 5.31
C GLY A 173 -13.22 22.95 4.86
N ASP A 174 -12.86 22.76 3.60
CA ASP A 174 -12.25 21.52 3.11
C ASP A 174 -10.83 21.32 3.65
N ALA A 175 -10.09 22.41 3.79
CA ALA A 175 -8.76 22.41 4.39
C ALA A 175 -8.82 22.08 5.89
N LEU A 176 -9.75 22.71 6.62
CA LEU A 176 -9.97 22.44 8.04
C LEU A 176 -10.45 21.00 8.28
N LEU A 177 -11.37 20.50 7.44
CA LEU A 177 -11.83 19.12 7.53
C LEU A 177 -10.67 18.15 7.26
N PHE A 178 -9.85 18.41 6.25
CA PHE A 178 -8.66 17.58 5.98
C PHE A 178 -7.73 17.55 7.19
N GLN A 179 -7.42 18.69 7.80
CA GLN A 179 -6.59 18.76 8.99
C GLN A 179 -7.20 17.99 10.16
N THR A 180 -8.50 18.15 10.40
CA THR A 180 -9.23 17.46 11.47
C THR A 180 -9.18 15.93 11.29
N LEU A 181 -9.39 15.45 10.06
CA LEU A 181 -9.29 14.02 9.74
C LEU A 181 -7.86 13.50 9.83
N PHE A 182 -6.88 14.32 9.45
CA PHE A 182 -5.46 14.01 9.57
C PHE A 182 -5.05 13.84 11.04
N ASP A 183 -5.52 14.70 11.93
CA ASP A 183 -5.22 14.62 13.36
C ASP A 183 -5.98 13.47 14.04
N ALA A 184 -7.21 13.17 13.59
CA ALA A 184 -7.99 12.05 14.11
C ALA A 184 -7.38 10.67 13.82
N LEU A 185 -6.53 10.56 12.80
CA LEU A 185 -5.83 9.32 12.42
C LEU A 185 -4.39 9.28 12.96
N ALA A 186 -3.98 10.27 13.77
CA ALA A 186 -2.66 10.31 14.34
C ALA A 186 -2.44 9.17 15.33
N TYR A 187 -1.36 8.41 15.13
CA TYR A 187 -0.91 7.44 16.12
C TYR A 187 -0.46 8.16 17.39
N ARG A 188 -0.85 7.63 18.56
CA ARG A 188 -0.41 8.12 19.86
C ARG A 188 0.57 7.12 20.47
N ALA A 189 1.75 7.61 20.84
CA ALA A 189 2.90 6.77 21.21
C ALA A 189 2.69 5.93 22.49
N ASP A 190 1.64 6.21 23.26
CA ASP A 190 1.20 5.47 24.43
C ASP A 190 0.42 4.17 24.12
N GLU A 191 0.05 3.91 22.86
CA GLU A 191 -0.84 2.79 22.49
C GLU A 191 -0.14 1.49 22.05
N VAL A 192 1.10 1.57 21.53
CA VAL A 192 1.98 0.42 21.32
C VAL A 192 3.31 0.80 21.95
N SER A 193 3.84 -0.08 22.81
CA SER A 193 5.16 0.06 23.42
C SER A 193 6.25 -0.01 22.34
N VAL A 194 6.36 1.03 21.52
CA VAL A 194 7.46 1.22 20.58
C VAL A 194 8.71 1.13 21.42
N ILE A 195 9.61 0.22 21.05
CA ILE A 195 10.93 0.09 21.64
C ILE A 195 11.67 1.41 21.38
N HIS A 196 11.39 2.41 22.22
CA HIS A 196 12.04 3.70 22.23
C HIS A 196 13.46 3.45 22.71
N GLY A 197 14.42 3.59 21.79
CA GLY A 197 15.81 3.83 22.18
C GLY A 197 16.77 2.64 22.14
N VAL A 198 16.43 1.50 21.53
CA VAL A 198 17.50 0.57 21.14
C VAL A 198 18.24 1.19 19.97
N ASP A 199 19.53 1.46 20.15
CA ASP A 199 20.43 1.81 19.08
C ASP A 199 20.40 0.68 18.03
N PHE A 200 19.53 0.86 17.02
CA PHE A 200 19.11 -0.18 16.08
C PHE A 200 20.28 -0.74 15.25
N ALA A 201 21.45 -0.11 15.30
CA ALA A 201 22.63 -0.50 14.54
C ALA A 201 23.56 -1.46 15.30
N THR A 202 23.56 -1.50 16.64
CA THR A 202 24.66 -2.12 17.40
C THR A 202 24.24 -3.37 18.19
N ASP A 203 23.05 -3.39 18.80
CA ASP A 203 22.59 -4.55 19.58
C ASP A 203 21.84 -5.59 18.73
N TRP A 204 21.89 -6.85 19.15
CA TRP A 204 21.30 -7.99 18.43
C TRP A 204 19.78 -7.92 18.24
N PRO A 205 18.96 -7.35 19.16
CA PRO A 205 17.52 -7.20 18.93
C PRO A 205 17.23 -6.21 17.81
N GLY A 206 18.04 -5.15 17.70
CA GLY A 206 17.94 -4.16 16.62
C GLY A 206 18.25 -4.77 15.26
N ARG A 207 19.30 -5.61 15.18
CA ARG A 207 19.62 -6.38 13.95
C ARG A 207 18.51 -7.36 13.57
N ALA A 208 17.94 -8.07 14.55
CA ALA A 208 16.81 -8.96 14.33
C ALA A 208 15.56 -8.22 13.83
N ALA A 209 15.21 -7.09 14.47
CA ALA A 209 14.10 -6.25 14.05
C ALA A 209 14.31 -5.70 12.62
N ARG A 210 15.53 -5.25 12.29
CA ARG A 210 15.88 -4.85 10.91
C ARG A 210 15.74 -6.00 9.92
N ALA A 211 16.24 -7.19 10.24
CA ALA A 211 16.12 -8.36 9.39
C ALA A 211 14.64 -8.74 9.15
N CYS A 212 13.81 -8.66 10.20
CA CYS A 212 12.36 -8.82 10.08
C CYS A 212 11.76 -7.76 9.15
N ALA A 213 12.09 -6.47 9.33
CA ALA A 213 11.57 -5.38 8.52
C ALA A 213 11.87 -5.55 7.03
N LEU A 214 13.12 -5.88 6.70
CA LEU A 214 13.53 -6.12 5.32
C LEU A 214 12.84 -7.34 4.73
N THR A 215 12.84 -8.46 5.45
CA THR A 215 12.17 -9.70 5.01
C THR A 215 10.66 -9.49 4.81
N LEU A 216 10.01 -8.78 5.73
CA LEU A 216 8.59 -8.47 5.66
C LEU A 216 8.27 -7.59 4.45
N THR A 217 9.04 -6.52 4.25
CA THR A 217 8.88 -5.59 3.13
C THR A 217 9.13 -6.28 1.78
N GLU A 218 10.05 -7.24 1.77
CA GLU A 218 10.46 -7.93 0.55
C GLU A 218 9.59 -9.11 0.17
N ARG A 219 9.25 -9.94 1.15
CA ARG A 219 8.72 -11.30 0.95
C ARG A 219 7.41 -11.54 1.70
N GLY A 220 6.93 -10.55 2.46
CA GLY A 220 5.72 -10.64 3.26
C GLY A 220 5.86 -11.48 4.53
N VAL A 221 4.76 -11.58 5.29
CA VAL A 221 4.72 -12.21 6.61
C VAL A 221 5.17 -13.68 6.57
N SER A 222 4.77 -14.43 5.54
CA SER A 222 5.04 -15.87 5.45
C SER A 222 6.53 -16.23 5.37
N ALA A 223 7.40 -15.29 5.00
CA ALA A 223 8.84 -15.48 4.93
C ALA A 223 9.56 -15.29 6.27
N LEU A 224 8.88 -14.73 7.28
CA LEU A 224 9.42 -14.51 8.61
C LEU A 224 9.44 -15.83 9.38
N THR A 225 10.58 -16.51 9.38
CA THR A 225 10.80 -17.70 10.21
C THR A 225 11.96 -17.45 11.15
N HIS A 226 11.92 -17.98 12.38
CA HIS A 226 13.01 -17.82 13.35
C HIS A 226 14.35 -18.25 12.78
N ARG A 227 14.38 -19.35 12.01
CA ARG A 227 15.61 -19.82 11.36
C ARG A 227 16.15 -18.83 10.33
N ALA A 228 15.29 -18.29 9.47
CA ALA A 228 15.73 -17.32 8.46
C ALA A 228 16.21 -16.01 9.11
N ILE A 229 15.45 -15.50 10.08
CA ILE A 229 15.78 -14.24 10.76
C ILE A 229 17.03 -14.38 11.63
N ALA A 230 17.22 -15.52 12.31
CA ALA A 230 18.41 -15.77 13.11
C ALA A 230 19.67 -15.75 12.23
N ALA A 231 19.61 -16.41 11.06
CA ALA A 231 20.70 -16.40 10.10
C ALA A 231 21.00 -14.98 9.57
N GLU A 232 19.96 -14.24 9.18
CA GLU A 232 20.09 -12.88 8.63
C GLU A 232 20.62 -11.88 9.67
N ALA A 233 20.16 -11.97 10.92
CA ALA A 233 20.57 -11.08 12.01
C ALA A 233 21.92 -11.46 12.64
N GLY A 234 22.48 -12.61 12.26
CA GLY A 234 23.73 -13.13 12.81
C GLY A 234 23.61 -13.50 14.29
N VAL A 235 22.48 -14.12 14.70
CA VAL A 235 22.21 -14.50 16.09
C VAL A 235 21.86 -15.98 16.19
N PRO A 236 22.15 -16.65 17.33
CA PRO A 236 21.71 -18.02 17.55
C PRO A 236 20.17 -18.13 17.51
N HIS A 237 19.67 -19.19 16.87
CA HIS A 237 18.23 -19.47 16.80
C HIS A 237 17.58 -19.51 18.19
N THR A 238 18.23 -20.13 19.17
CA THR A 238 17.73 -20.25 20.55
C THR A 238 17.57 -18.88 21.22
N THR A 239 18.52 -17.97 21.02
CA THR A 239 18.45 -16.58 21.51
C THR A 239 17.27 -15.84 20.88
N LEU A 240 17.09 -15.99 19.56
CA LEU A 240 15.98 -15.35 18.86
C LEU A 240 14.62 -15.89 19.33
N SER A 241 14.46 -17.22 19.41
CA SER A 241 13.22 -17.87 19.84
C SER A 241 12.88 -17.63 21.31
N TYR A 242 13.88 -17.39 22.16
CA TYR A 242 13.63 -17.02 23.57
C TYR A 242 12.98 -15.64 23.69
N ARG A 243 13.40 -14.67 22.88
CA ARG A 243 12.85 -13.30 22.91
C ARG A 243 11.59 -13.15 22.07
N TYR A 244 11.58 -13.75 20.89
CA TYR A 244 10.46 -13.73 19.96
C TYR A 244 9.94 -15.15 19.87
N SER A 245 8.96 -15.49 20.69
CA SER A 245 8.44 -16.85 20.82
C SER A 245 7.62 -17.29 19.60
N THR A 246 6.97 -16.35 18.92
CA THR A 246 6.06 -16.59 17.81
C THR A 246 6.50 -15.87 16.53
N GLN A 247 5.95 -16.29 15.38
CA GLN A 247 6.10 -15.54 14.12
C GLN A 247 5.47 -14.15 14.23
N GLN A 248 4.40 -14.00 14.99
CA GLN A 248 3.78 -12.71 15.26
C GLN A 248 4.74 -11.77 15.98
N ASP A 249 5.54 -12.26 16.92
CA ASP A 249 6.54 -11.45 17.61
C ASP A 249 7.62 -10.93 16.62
N LEU A 250 8.00 -11.75 15.64
CA LEU A 250 8.92 -11.33 14.56
C LEU A 250 8.30 -10.26 13.65
N VAL A 251 7.01 -10.40 13.31
CA VAL A 251 6.26 -9.41 12.53
C VAL A 251 6.20 -8.09 13.27
N VAL A 252 5.82 -8.10 14.55
CA VAL A 252 5.74 -6.92 15.40
C VAL A 252 7.11 -6.23 15.47
N ALA A 253 8.19 -6.97 15.74
CA ALA A 253 9.53 -6.40 15.78
C ALA A 253 9.95 -5.76 14.44
N GLY A 254 9.63 -6.39 13.31
CA GLY A 254 9.88 -5.83 11.99
C GLY A 254 9.08 -4.56 11.71
N LEU A 255 7.81 -4.54 12.10
CA LEU A 255 6.94 -3.38 11.92
C LEU A 255 7.31 -2.22 12.83
N GLU A 256 7.69 -2.48 14.08
CA GLU A 256 8.23 -1.47 15.00
C GLU A 256 9.47 -0.80 14.42
N TYR A 257 10.37 -1.58 13.80
CA TYR A 257 11.52 -1.04 13.08
C TYR A 257 11.08 -0.18 11.88
N ILE A 258 10.12 -0.66 11.08
CA ILE A 258 9.57 0.10 9.95
C ILE A 258 8.99 1.43 10.44
N ILE A 259 8.08 1.41 11.40
CA ILE A 259 7.40 2.59 11.94
C ILE A 259 8.44 3.57 12.51
N SER A 260 9.39 3.08 13.32
CA SER A 260 10.44 3.92 13.90
C SER A 260 11.33 4.58 12.83
N HIS A 261 11.65 3.85 11.76
CA HIS A 261 12.44 4.38 10.65
C HIS A 261 11.64 5.39 9.81
N LEU A 262 10.36 5.12 9.57
CA LEU A 262 9.46 5.99 8.82
C LEU A 262 9.17 7.30 9.55
N LEU A 263 8.85 7.25 10.85
CA LEU A 263 8.63 8.43 11.67
C LEU A 263 9.88 9.32 11.70
N ARG A 264 11.07 8.73 11.89
CA ARG A 264 12.34 9.46 11.83
C ARG A 264 12.58 10.13 10.48
N ALA A 265 12.25 9.46 9.37
CA ALA A 265 12.38 10.04 8.03
C ALA A 265 11.41 11.22 7.83
N VAL A 266 10.17 11.10 8.32
CA VAL A 266 9.17 12.17 8.27
C VAL A 266 9.58 13.37 9.13
N ASP A 267 10.05 13.14 10.35
CA ASP A 267 10.53 14.19 11.27
C ASP A 267 11.76 14.92 10.72
N ALA A 268 12.74 14.18 10.18
CA ALA A 268 13.93 14.76 9.58
C ALA A 268 13.60 15.64 8.36
N ASP A 269 12.65 15.21 7.53
CA ASP A 269 12.16 16.00 6.41
C ASP A 269 11.39 17.26 6.85
N ALA A 270 10.56 17.16 7.91
CA ALA A 270 9.86 18.31 8.47
C ALA A 270 10.82 19.37 9.04
N GLN A 271 11.94 18.94 9.63
CA GLN A 271 13.02 19.82 10.08
C GLN A 271 13.87 20.37 8.94
N ALA A 272 14.05 19.62 7.85
CA ALA A 272 14.78 20.08 6.68
C ALA A 272 14.03 21.18 5.89
N ASP A 273 12.69 21.13 5.85
CA ASP A 273 11.85 22.13 5.18
C ASP A 273 11.84 23.50 5.92
N ALA A 274 12.37 23.60 7.14
CA ALA A 274 12.49 24.84 7.92
C ALA A 274 13.81 25.62 7.70
N ALA A 275 14.77 25.08 6.93
CA ALA A 275 16.05 25.72 6.65
C ALA A 275 16.27 25.89 5.13
N PRO A 276 16.70 27.06 4.64
CA PRO A 276 16.94 27.25 3.21
C PRO A 276 18.18 26.46 2.80
N ARG A 277 18.02 25.45 1.94
CA ARG A 277 19.16 24.70 1.39
C ARG A 277 19.39 24.98 -0.09
N SER A 278 20.61 25.44 -0.36
CA SER A 278 21.29 25.42 -1.64
C SER A 278 21.44 23.99 -2.16
N SER A 279 21.04 23.80 -3.41
CA SER A 279 21.38 22.73 -4.35
C SER A 279 22.46 21.71 -3.97
N GLY A 280 22.12 20.42 -4.11
CA GLY A 280 23.05 19.37 -4.54
C GLY A 280 23.53 18.38 -3.48
N GLN A 281 22.73 17.34 -3.18
CA GLN A 281 23.27 16.01 -2.85
C GLN A 281 22.17 14.95 -2.96
N ALA A 282 22.04 14.38 -4.16
CA ALA A 282 21.60 13.01 -4.28
C ALA A 282 22.72 12.14 -3.71
N CYS A 283 22.56 11.60 -2.51
CA CYS A 283 23.45 10.57 -1.99
C CYS A 283 23.17 9.26 -2.71
N ALA A 284 23.81 9.07 -3.86
CA ALA A 284 24.06 7.76 -4.43
C ALA A 284 25.31 7.18 -3.75
N ALA A 285 25.09 6.25 -2.80
CA ALA A 285 25.93 5.08 -2.45
C ALA A 285 25.66 4.62 -0.99
N ASP A 286 25.50 3.31 -0.81
CA ASP A 286 25.68 2.55 0.45
C ASP A 286 24.63 2.60 1.59
N LYS A 287 23.55 1.82 1.38
CA LYS A 287 22.94 0.80 2.28
C LYS A 287 21.59 0.42 1.65
N PRO A 288 21.11 -0.85 1.72
CA PRO A 288 19.73 -1.15 1.38
C PRO A 288 18.84 -0.50 2.45
N GLY A 289 18.45 0.74 2.18
CA GLY A 289 17.46 1.48 2.94
C GLY A 289 16.10 0.85 2.73
N LEU A 290 15.28 0.89 3.76
CA LEU A 290 13.90 0.43 3.71
C LEU A 290 13.14 1.27 2.67
N ASP A 291 12.62 0.63 1.61
CA ASP A 291 11.74 1.29 0.64
C ASP A 291 10.44 1.70 1.36
N VAL A 292 10.27 3.01 1.57
CA VAL A 292 9.16 3.60 2.33
C VAL A 292 7.80 3.15 1.78
N GLY A 293 7.62 3.19 0.45
CA GLY A 293 6.37 2.80 -0.17
C GLY A 293 6.05 1.34 0.13
N ARG A 294 7.02 0.45 -0.08
CA ARG A 294 6.84 -0.98 0.18
C ARG A 294 6.64 -1.30 1.65
N ALA A 295 7.33 -0.58 2.55
CA ALA A 295 7.21 -0.79 3.97
C ALA A 295 5.82 -0.36 4.49
N THR A 296 5.31 0.77 4.00
CA THR A 296 3.94 1.22 4.31
C THR A 296 2.88 0.27 3.77
N PHE A 297 3.08 -0.25 2.55
CA PHE A 297 2.21 -1.28 1.97
C PHE A 297 2.23 -2.58 2.80
N ALA A 298 3.42 -3.06 3.17
CA ALA A 298 3.59 -4.26 4.00
C ALA A 298 2.91 -4.11 5.38
N LEU A 299 2.99 -2.93 5.99
CA LEU A 299 2.26 -2.61 7.23
C LEU A 299 0.73 -2.67 7.02
N ALA A 300 0.22 -2.09 5.92
CA ALA A 300 -1.21 -2.12 5.62
C ALA A 300 -1.75 -3.55 5.45
N VAL A 301 -1.02 -4.40 4.71
CA VAL A 301 -1.34 -5.82 4.54
C VAL A 301 -1.25 -6.58 5.87
N ALA A 302 -0.24 -6.32 6.69
CA ALA A 302 -0.12 -6.94 8.01
C ALA A 302 -1.26 -6.55 8.95
N ALA A 303 -1.68 -5.28 8.95
CA ALA A 303 -2.78 -4.78 9.78
C ALA A 303 -4.13 -5.45 9.46
N ALA A 304 -4.31 -5.98 8.24
CA ALA A 304 -5.49 -6.76 7.88
C ALA A 304 -5.61 -8.09 8.65
N ARG A 305 -4.49 -8.62 9.20
CA ARG A 305 -4.44 -9.86 9.99
C ARG A 305 -4.15 -9.62 11.47
N MET A 306 -3.67 -8.43 11.82
CA MET A 306 -3.20 -8.09 13.17
C MET A 306 -3.85 -6.77 13.61
N PRO A 307 -5.01 -6.82 14.27
CA PRO A 307 -5.79 -5.64 14.64
C PRO A 307 -5.01 -4.61 15.48
N GLN A 308 -4.03 -5.05 16.27
CA GLN A 308 -3.17 -4.17 17.07
C GLN A 308 -2.33 -3.19 16.22
N LEU A 309 -2.18 -3.43 14.91
CA LEU A 309 -1.44 -2.56 14.00
C LEU A 309 -2.31 -1.52 13.30
N VAL A 310 -3.63 -1.59 13.47
CA VAL A 310 -4.58 -0.66 12.84
C VAL A 310 -4.24 0.80 13.14
N PRO A 311 -3.93 1.22 14.39
CA PRO A 311 -3.54 2.60 14.68
C PRO A 311 -2.30 3.05 13.89
N SER A 312 -1.28 2.18 13.80
CA SER A 312 -0.06 2.48 13.05
C SER A 312 -0.30 2.55 11.53
N ALA A 313 -1.16 1.67 10.99
CA ALA A 313 -1.54 1.72 9.59
C ALA A 313 -2.32 3.01 9.26
N ALA A 314 -3.23 3.45 10.14
CA ALA A 314 -3.94 4.72 10.00
C ALA A 314 -2.99 5.92 9.95
N ASP A 315 -1.99 5.94 10.83
CA ASP A 315 -0.99 7.00 10.90
C ASP A 315 -0.09 7.07 9.67
N MET A 316 0.34 5.91 9.16
CA MET A 316 1.10 5.85 7.91
C MET A 316 0.25 6.27 6.72
N ARG A 317 -1.02 5.87 6.68
CA ARG A 317 -1.94 6.26 5.62
C ARG A 317 -2.17 7.76 5.57
N ARG A 318 -2.37 8.44 6.71
CA ARG A 318 -2.55 9.90 6.70
C ARG A 318 -1.30 10.62 6.16
N SER A 319 -0.12 10.12 6.50
CA SER A 319 1.18 10.70 6.10
C SER A 319 1.49 10.52 4.61
N ARG A 320 0.88 9.52 3.95
CA ARG A 320 1.05 9.24 2.52
C ARG A 320 0.75 10.44 1.62
N GLY A 321 -0.31 11.21 1.91
CA GLY A 321 -0.70 12.37 1.09
C GLY A 321 0.37 13.46 1.05
N VAL A 322 1.08 13.65 2.17
CA VAL A 322 2.20 14.60 2.28
C VAL A 322 3.38 14.14 1.44
N ASN A 323 3.74 12.85 1.53
CA ASN A 323 4.85 12.27 0.78
C ASN A 323 4.58 12.22 -0.73
N LEU A 324 3.36 11.92 -1.14
CA LEU A 324 2.96 11.90 -2.55
C LEU A 324 3.05 13.29 -3.19
N LEU A 325 2.63 14.35 -2.48
CA LEU A 325 2.77 15.73 -2.95
C LEU A 325 4.25 16.13 -3.12
N LYS A 326 5.12 15.72 -2.19
CA LYS A 326 6.58 15.95 -2.29
C LYS A 326 7.16 15.26 -3.52
N ILE A 327 6.78 14.00 -3.76
CA ILE A 327 7.23 13.22 -4.93
C ILE A 327 6.71 13.80 -6.24
N LEU A 328 5.42 14.14 -6.32
CA LEU A 328 4.82 14.76 -7.52
C LEU A 328 5.47 16.11 -7.85
N ARG A 329 5.85 16.90 -6.84
CA ARG A 329 6.62 18.14 -7.02
C ARG A 329 8.04 17.90 -7.53
N ARG A 330 8.68 16.79 -7.15
CA ARG A 330 10.04 16.41 -7.58
C ARG A 330 10.08 15.78 -8.98
N ILE A 331 9.08 14.96 -9.32
CA ILE A 331 8.99 14.24 -10.60
C ILE A 331 8.41 15.12 -11.72
N SER A 332 7.86 16.29 -11.40
CA SER A 332 7.39 17.24 -12.41
C SER A 332 8.50 18.26 -12.81
N PRO A 333 9.24 18.08 -13.91
CA PRO A 333 9.80 19.21 -14.68
C PRO A 333 8.64 19.97 -15.37
N PRO A 334 8.82 21.19 -15.96
CA PRO A 334 7.83 22.26 -15.87
C PRO A 334 6.61 22.03 -16.76
N TYR A 335 5.69 21.18 -16.33
CA TYR A 335 4.29 21.26 -16.71
C TYR A 335 3.64 22.37 -15.87
N ARG A 336 4.16 23.60 -16.03
CA ARG A 336 3.53 24.85 -15.55
C ARG A 336 2.20 25.15 -16.26
N THR A 337 1.61 24.17 -16.95
CA THR A 337 0.41 24.31 -17.79
C THR A 337 -0.71 23.33 -17.43
N TRP A 338 -0.65 22.70 -16.24
CA TRP A 338 -1.87 22.35 -15.49
C TRP A 338 -2.33 23.49 -14.57
N ILE A 339 -1.59 24.61 -14.60
CA ILE A 339 -1.86 25.86 -13.88
C ILE A 339 -2.97 26.60 -14.65
N CYS A 340 -4.12 26.75 -14.00
CA CYS A 340 -5.22 27.66 -14.34
C CYS A 340 -5.79 27.58 -15.76
N TRP A 341 -6.92 26.87 -15.92
CA TRP A 341 -7.94 27.33 -16.85
C TRP A 341 -9.08 27.95 -16.03
N ALA A 342 -9.00 29.26 -15.81
CA ALA A 342 -10.18 30.06 -15.52
C ALA A 342 -10.60 30.72 -16.84
N PRO A 343 -11.89 30.70 -17.22
CA PRO A 343 -12.38 31.56 -18.27
C PRO A 343 -12.43 32.98 -17.69
N ARG A 344 -11.51 33.87 -18.10
CA ARG A 344 -11.78 35.29 -17.96
C ARG A 344 -12.67 35.71 -19.12
N SER A 345 -13.88 36.08 -18.73
CA SER A 345 -14.85 36.84 -19.50
C SER A 345 -14.22 37.90 -20.41
N LEU A 346 -14.81 38.02 -21.60
CA LEU A 346 -14.65 39.16 -22.51
C LEU A 346 -14.79 40.50 -21.76
N PRO A 347 -13.99 41.50 -22.10
CA PRO A 347 -14.44 42.87 -22.16
C PRO A 347 -14.82 43.22 -23.61
N SER A 348 -16.03 43.73 -23.73
CA SER A 348 -16.58 44.47 -24.86
C SER A 348 -15.66 45.58 -25.37
N ALA A 349 -15.42 45.61 -26.68
CA ALA A 349 -15.47 46.80 -27.54
C ALA A 349 -15.59 46.35 -28.99
#